data_AF-A0A8J3N8Q3-F1
#
_entry.id   AF-A0A8J3N8Q3-F1
#
_cell.length_a   1.000
_cell.length_b   1.000
_cell.length_c   1.000
_cell.angle_alpha   90.00
_cell.angle_beta   90.00
_cell.angle_gamma   90.00
#
_symmetry.space_group_name_H-M   'P 1'
#
loop_
_entity.id
_entity.type
_entity.pdbx_description
1 polymer ?
#
loop_
_entity_poly.entity_id
_entity_poly.type
_entity_poly.pdbx_seq_one_letter_code
_entity_poly.pdbx_strand_id
1 'polypeptide(L)'
;MAPTIRMERRLMTRLTSKKTTLDRYRPLSRSTAQRLHDDLRLLLTYHSNAIEGNTLSLRETQIVLEEGITIDGHPLREYLEATNHAHAFGNGRVGRLLLNLMLMQAGYPPALLLREWRIRYIQALGSADSGNYTSLLGIIGLAVEQSLDLYLQACEATAAQEEYRTLAELAAQLAMDADYLGLLARQGRLDAIKRGSRWYATAEAVQRYQTEAARGKRERVPQRHRQRKSTNIPNAE
;
A
#
# COMPACT_ATOMS: atom_id res chain seq x y z
N MET A 1 -27.85 25.39 -24.37
CA MET A 1 -26.90 25.46 -23.24
C MET A 1 -26.52 24.03 -22.89
N ALA A 2 -25.23 23.68 -22.84
CA ALA A 2 -24.82 22.36 -22.38
C ALA A 2 -25.23 22.19 -20.90
N PRO A 3 -25.78 21.04 -20.49
CA PRO A 3 -26.11 20.81 -19.09
C PRO A 3 -24.86 20.98 -18.23
N THR A 4 -24.97 21.69 -17.11
CA THR A 4 -23.88 21.84 -16.15
C THR A 4 -23.60 20.48 -15.51
N ILE A 5 -22.70 19.72 -16.10
CA ILE A 5 -22.22 18.45 -15.56
C ILE A 5 -21.47 18.75 -14.26
N ARG A 6 -22.00 18.29 -13.13
CA ARG A 6 -21.42 18.59 -11.81
C ARG A 6 -21.34 17.36 -10.92
N MET A 7 -20.12 16.99 -10.54
CA MET A 7 -19.87 15.98 -9.52
C MET A 7 -20.20 16.53 -8.13
N GLU A 8 -20.53 15.65 -7.18
CA GLU A 8 -20.73 16.04 -5.79
C GLU A 8 -19.49 16.74 -5.22
N ARG A 9 -19.70 17.93 -4.63
CA ARG A 9 -18.61 18.81 -4.19
C ARG A 9 -17.69 18.13 -3.17
N ARG A 10 -18.26 17.33 -2.25
CA ARG A 10 -17.50 16.59 -1.22
C ARG A 10 -16.56 15.56 -1.83
N LEU A 11 -17.03 14.77 -2.79
CA LEU A 11 -16.23 13.77 -3.50
C LEU A 11 -15.07 14.44 -4.24
N MET A 12 -15.35 15.53 -4.95
CA MET A 12 -14.31 16.29 -5.66
C MET A 12 -13.21 16.81 -4.73
N THR A 13 -13.57 17.32 -3.56
CA THR A 13 -12.60 17.77 -2.54
C THR A 13 -11.71 16.63 -2.07
N ARG A 14 -12.28 15.45 -1.76
CA ARG A 14 -11.50 14.29 -1.33
C ARG A 14 -10.55 13.80 -2.42
N LEU A 15 -11.03 13.68 -3.66
CA LEU A 15 -10.22 13.30 -4.82
C LEU A 15 -9.04 14.25 -5.02
N THR A 16 -9.29 15.55 -4.96
CA THR A 16 -8.26 16.59 -5.14
C THR A 16 -7.22 16.52 -4.03
N SER A 17 -7.65 16.37 -2.78
CA SER A 17 -6.75 16.22 -1.63
C SER A 17 -5.86 14.98 -1.77
N LYS A 18 -6.44 13.82 -2.06
CA LYS A 18 -5.71 12.55 -2.22
C LYS A 18 -4.74 12.60 -3.40
N LYS A 19 -5.16 13.16 -4.53
CA LYS A 19 -4.30 13.36 -5.71
C LYS A 19 -3.11 14.25 -5.35
N THR A 20 -3.35 15.38 -4.66
CA THR A 20 -2.28 16.28 -4.23
C THR A 20 -1.28 15.58 -3.31
N THR A 21 -1.75 14.73 -2.39
CA THR A 21 -0.86 13.92 -1.54
C THR A 21 -0.06 12.92 -2.37
N LEU A 22 -0.70 12.20 -3.29
CA LEU A 22 -0.03 11.23 -4.16
C LEU A 22 1.04 11.91 -5.04
N ASP A 23 0.75 13.11 -5.54
CA ASP A 23 1.69 13.86 -6.36
C ASP A 23 2.98 14.22 -5.59
N ARG A 24 2.93 14.33 -4.26
CA ARG A 24 4.13 14.53 -3.41
C ARG A 24 5.01 13.29 -3.31
N TYR A 25 4.44 12.10 -3.49
CA TYR A 25 5.21 10.84 -3.52
C TYR A 25 5.84 10.56 -4.89
N ARG A 26 5.52 11.34 -5.93
CA ARG A 26 6.04 11.12 -7.27
C ARG A 26 7.42 11.78 -7.46
N PRO A 27 8.37 11.12 -8.15
CA PRO A 27 8.24 9.80 -8.78
C PRO A 27 8.26 8.65 -7.76
N LEU A 28 7.40 7.65 -7.98
CA LEU A 28 7.33 6.46 -7.12
C LEU A 28 8.63 5.65 -7.23
N SER A 29 9.02 4.97 -6.16
CA SER A 29 10.14 4.02 -6.20
C SER A 29 9.83 2.88 -7.19
N ARG A 30 10.88 2.34 -7.82
CA ARG A 30 10.73 1.30 -8.86
C ARG A 30 10.01 0.04 -8.34
N SER A 31 10.31 -0.37 -7.11
CA SER A 31 9.67 -1.53 -6.46
C SER A 31 8.19 -1.30 -6.20
N THR A 32 7.81 -0.09 -5.80
CA THR A 32 6.42 0.27 -5.51
C THR A 32 5.62 0.46 -6.80
N ALA A 33 6.20 1.09 -7.81
CA ALA A 33 5.61 1.17 -9.13
C ALA A 33 5.35 -0.21 -9.74
N GLN A 34 6.31 -1.15 -9.61
CA GLN A 34 6.16 -2.51 -10.12
C GLN A 34 5.05 -3.28 -9.39
N ARG A 35 5.04 -3.28 -8.05
CA ARG A 35 3.97 -3.93 -7.28
C ARG A 35 2.59 -3.38 -7.63
N LEU A 36 2.45 -2.06 -7.66
CA LEU A 36 1.19 -1.42 -8.05
C LEU A 36 0.79 -1.80 -9.48
N HIS A 37 1.75 -1.88 -10.41
CA HIS A 37 1.47 -2.31 -11.77
C HIS A 37 0.90 -3.74 -11.81
N ASP A 38 1.54 -4.68 -11.12
CA ASP A 38 1.16 -6.08 -11.11
C ASP A 38 -0.21 -6.28 -10.43
N ASP A 39 -0.41 -5.66 -9.27
CA ASP A 39 -1.67 -5.70 -8.52
C ASP A 39 -2.83 -5.12 -9.34
N LEU A 40 -2.64 -3.94 -9.94
CA LEU A 40 -3.68 -3.29 -10.75
C LEU A 40 -3.94 -4.04 -12.04
N ARG A 41 -2.91 -4.62 -12.67
CA ARG A 41 -3.09 -5.45 -13.87
C ARG A 41 -4.02 -6.62 -13.59
N LEU A 42 -3.80 -7.33 -12.47
CA LEU A 42 -4.67 -8.43 -12.04
C LEU A 42 -6.09 -7.93 -11.73
N LEU A 43 -6.22 -6.94 -10.85
CA LEU A 43 -7.51 -6.44 -10.37
C LEU A 43 -8.36 -5.85 -11.51
N LEU A 44 -7.77 -5.02 -12.37
CA LEU A 44 -8.48 -4.42 -13.50
C LEU A 44 -8.94 -5.48 -14.50
N THR A 45 -8.10 -6.49 -14.77
CA THR A 45 -8.47 -7.59 -15.68
C THR A 45 -9.63 -8.40 -15.12
N TYR A 46 -9.53 -8.83 -13.86
CA TYR A 46 -10.56 -9.61 -13.18
C TYR A 46 -11.90 -8.85 -13.14
N HIS A 47 -11.92 -7.62 -12.61
CA HIS A 47 -13.17 -6.88 -12.45
C HIS A 47 -13.79 -6.44 -13.77
N SER A 48 -12.97 -6.00 -14.75
CA SER A 48 -13.47 -5.58 -16.06
C SER A 48 -14.11 -6.75 -16.82
N ASN A 49 -13.51 -7.93 -16.75
CA ASN A 49 -14.05 -9.13 -17.39
C ASN A 49 -15.32 -9.62 -16.66
N ALA A 50 -15.33 -9.60 -15.33
CA ALA A 50 -16.50 -9.99 -14.54
C ALA A 50 -17.72 -9.08 -14.79
N ILE A 51 -17.52 -7.78 -15.03
CA ILE A 51 -18.59 -6.85 -15.42
C ILE A 51 -19.26 -7.29 -16.74
N GLU A 52 -18.49 -7.88 -17.66
CA GLU A 52 -19.00 -8.42 -18.93
C GLU A 52 -19.54 -9.86 -18.81
N GLY A 53 -19.53 -10.44 -17.62
CA GLY A 53 -20.09 -11.77 -17.36
C GLY A 53 -19.08 -12.91 -17.28
N ASN A 54 -17.78 -12.61 -17.27
CA ASN A 54 -16.76 -13.64 -17.02
C ASN A 54 -16.91 -14.19 -15.58
N THR A 55 -16.81 -15.50 -15.44
CA THR A 55 -17.03 -16.23 -14.18
C THR A 55 -15.75 -16.65 -13.47
N LEU A 56 -14.57 -16.43 -14.06
CA LEU A 56 -13.28 -16.73 -13.43
C LEU A 56 -13.18 -16.01 -12.08
N SER A 57 -12.66 -16.70 -11.08
CA SER A 57 -12.26 -16.13 -9.79
C SER A 57 -10.98 -15.30 -9.92
N LEU A 58 -10.68 -14.53 -8.88
CA LEU A 58 -9.45 -13.73 -8.83
C LEU A 58 -8.20 -14.64 -8.93
N ARG A 59 -8.21 -15.78 -8.23
CA ARG A 59 -7.09 -16.73 -8.24
C ARG A 59 -6.91 -17.39 -9.60
N GLU A 60 -8.00 -17.79 -10.24
CA GLU A 60 -7.94 -18.35 -11.60
C GLU A 60 -7.46 -17.30 -12.60
N THR A 61 -7.91 -16.05 -12.47
CA THR A 61 -7.43 -14.93 -13.31
C THR A 61 -5.93 -14.70 -13.12
N GLN A 62 -5.44 -14.80 -11.88
CA GLN A 62 -4.02 -14.69 -11.57
C GLN A 62 -3.21 -15.80 -12.25
N ILE A 63 -3.63 -17.06 -12.11
CA ILE A 63 -2.97 -18.21 -12.77
C ILE A 63 -2.93 -17.99 -14.29
N VAL A 64 -4.04 -17.54 -14.88
CA VAL A 64 -4.11 -17.25 -16.32
C VAL A 64 -3.11 -16.17 -16.75
N LEU A 65 -2.95 -15.11 -15.95
CA LEU A 65 -2.03 -14.01 -16.26
C LEU A 65 -0.56 -14.37 -16.04
N GLU A 66 -0.26 -15.22 -15.06
CA GLU A 66 1.11 -15.61 -14.69
C GLU A 66 1.63 -16.78 -15.54
N GLU A 67 0.79 -17.82 -15.74
CA GLU A 67 1.19 -19.10 -16.32
C GLU A 67 0.73 -19.27 -17.77
N GLY A 68 -0.21 -18.46 -18.26
CA GLY A 68 -0.71 -18.54 -19.64
C GLY A 68 -1.49 -19.82 -19.97
N ILE A 69 -1.89 -20.59 -18.96
CA ILE A 69 -2.68 -21.82 -19.06
C ILE A 69 -4.12 -21.57 -18.60
N THR A 70 -5.08 -22.31 -19.17
CA THR A 70 -6.48 -22.29 -18.71
C THR A 70 -6.69 -23.28 -17.56
N ILE A 71 -7.84 -23.18 -16.87
CA ILE A 71 -8.19 -24.06 -15.74
C ILE A 71 -8.22 -25.55 -16.15
N ASP A 72 -8.50 -25.84 -17.42
CA ASP A 72 -8.52 -27.21 -17.99
C ASP A 72 -7.20 -27.61 -18.66
N GLY A 73 -6.13 -26.82 -18.52
CA GLY A 73 -4.80 -27.12 -19.08
C GLY A 73 -4.65 -26.84 -20.58
N HIS A 74 -5.70 -26.39 -21.26
CA HIS A 74 -5.61 -25.91 -22.64
C HIS A 74 -4.86 -24.58 -22.71
N PRO A 75 -4.12 -24.30 -23.80
CA PRO A 75 -3.44 -23.02 -23.97
C PRO A 75 -4.45 -21.87 -24.02
N LEU A 76 -4.15 -20.78 -23.31
CA LEU A 76 -5.02 -19.59 -23.19
C LEU A 76 -5.49 -19.03 -24.54
N ARG A 77 -4.66 -19.17 -25.57
CA ARG A 77 -4.98 -18.75 -26.94
C ARG A 77 -6.22 -19.46 -27.50
N GLU A 78 -6.35 -20.77 -27.35
CA GLU A 78 -7.50 -21.54 -27.88
C GLU A 78 -8.80 -21.17 -27.16
N TYR A 79 -8.72 -20.93 -25.85
CA TYR A 79 -9.86 -20.46 -25.05
C TYR A 79 -10.27 -19.02 -25.40
N LEU A 80 -9.30 -18.13 -25.62
CA LEU A 80 -9.55 -16.75 -26.07
C LEU A 80 -10.14 -16.72 -27.49
N GLU A 81 -9.71 -17.61 -28.39
CA GLU A 81 -10.25 -17.74 -29.74
C GLU A 81 -11.72 -18.24 -29.70
N ALA A 82 -12.05 -19.20 -28.83
CA ALA A 82 -13.43 -19.68 -28.66
C ALA A 82 -14.37 -18.66 -27.96
N THR A 83 -13.89 -17.94 -26.94
CA THR A 83 -14.72 -17.02 -26.15
C THR A 83 -14.87 -15.62 -26.77
N ASN A 84 -13.84 -15.09 -27.45
CA ASN A 84 -13.93 -13.79 -28.11
C ASN A 84 -14.80 -13.83 -29.39
N HIS A 85 -14.94 -14.98 -30.04
CA HIS A 85 -15.84 -15.13 -31.19
C HIS A 85 -17.32 -15.16 -30.78
N ALA A 86 -17.64 -15.69 -29.60
CA ALA A 86 -19.02 -15.76 -29.09
C ALA A 86 -19.55 -14.42 -28.52
N HIS A 87 -18.66 -13.55 -28.00
CA HIS A 87 -19.01 -12.26 -27.38
C HIS A 87 -18.55 -11.07 -28.24
N ALA A 88 -18.78 -11.15 -29.55
CA ALA A 88 -18.46 -10.09 -30.49
C ALA A 88 -18.89 -8.72 -29.93
N PHE A 89 -17.90 -7.84 -29.77
CA PHE A 89 -17.95 -6.46 -29.29
C PHE A 89 -17.85 -6.22 -27.77
N GLY A 90 -16.64 -6.45 -27.22
CA GLY A 90 -16.14 -5.92 -25.95
C GLY A 90 -15.98 -4.39 -25.89
N ASN A 91 -16.98 -3.63 -26.40
CA ASN A 91 -16.97 -2.17 -26.42
C ASN A 91 -16.91 -1.58 -25.00
N GLY A 92 -17.48 -2.28 -24.01
CA GLY A 92 -17.37 -1.92 -22.59
C GLY A 92 -15.92 -1.94 -22.10
N ARG A 93 -15.19 -3.02 -22.37
CA ARG A 93 -13.75 -3.18 -22.05
C ARG A 93 -12.94 -2.06 -22.69
N VAL A 94 -13.15 -1.79 -23.98
CA VAL A 94 -12.45 -0.71 -24.69
C VAL A 94 -12.78 0.66 -24.06
N GLY A 95 -14.04 0.91 -23.73
CA GLY A 95 -14.45 2.15 -23.05
C GLY A 95 -13.76 2.33 -21.69
N ARG A 96 -13.66 1.27 -20.87
CA ARG A 96 -12.95 1.31 -19.58
C ARG A 96 -11.43 1.47 -19.75
N LEU A 97 -10.84 0.84 -20.76
CA LEU A 97 -9.42 1.04 -21.10
C LEU A 97 -9.14 2.49 -21.52
N LEU A 98 -10.00 3.07 -22.36
CA LEU A 98 -9.89 4.47 -22.78
C LEU A 98 -10.05 5.43 -21.59
N LEU A 99 -11.03 5.19 -20.70
CA LEU A 99 -11.19 5.94 -19.45
C LEU A 99 -9.90 5.91 -18.62
N ASN A 100 -9.31 4.73 -18.42
CA ASN A 100 -8.09 4.58 -17.63
C ASN A 100 -6.90 5.26 -18.30
N LEU A 101 -6.78 5.19 -19.63
CA LEU A 101 -5.77 5.93 -20.37
C LEU A 101 -5.88 7.44 -20.13
N MET A 102 -7.10 8.01 -20.25
CA MET A 102 -7.35 9.43 -20.01
C MET A 102 -7.01 9.83 -18.57
N LEU A 103 -7.36 9.00 -17.59
CA LEU A 103 -7.03 9.24 -16.19
C LEU A 103 -5.50 9.26 -15.99
N MET A 104 -4.79 8.26 -16.53
CA MET A 104 -3.34 8.16 -16.40
C MET A 104 -2.61 9.33 -17.10
N GLN A 105 -3.07 9.75 -18.28
CA GLN A 105 -2.55 10.95 -18.95
C GLN A 105 -2.75 12.22 -18.11
N ALA A 106 -3.83 12.30 -17.36
CA ALA A 106 -4.09 13.38 -16.40
C ALA A 106 -3.40 13.17 -15.02
N GLY A 107 -2.55 12.16 -14.89
CA GLY A 107 -1.83 11.84 -13.66
C GLY A 107 -2.71 11.26 -12.55
N TYR A 108 -3.89 10.73 -12.85
CA TYR A 108 -4.69 9.95 -11.90
C TYR A 108 -4.35 8.45 -12.02
N PRO A 109 -4.50 7.67 -10.94
CA PRO A 109 -4.47 6.22 -11.06
C PRO A 109 -5.68 5.73 -11.88
N PRO A 110 -5.59 4.53 -12.49
CA PRO A 110 -6.70 3.94 -13.23
C PRO A 110 -7.91 3.72 -12.31
N ALA A 111 -9.12 3.88 -12.82
CA ALA A 111 -10.35 3.67 -12.06
C ALA A 111 -10.63 2.17 -11.90
N LEU A 112 -10.64 1.70 -10.65
CA LEU A 112 -10.97 0.31 -10.33
C LEU A 112 -12.49 0.14 -10.16
N LEU A 113 -13.19 -0.17 -11.25
CA LEU A 113 -14.62 -0.47 -11.22
C LEU A 113 -14.85 -1.90 -10.75
N LEU A 114 -15.33 -2.07 -9.52
CA LEU A 114 -15.56 -3.37 -8.90
C LEU A 114 -16.73 -4.12 -9.57
N ARG A 115 -16.66 -5.46 -9.62
CA ARG A 115 -17.68 -6.32 -10.28
C ARG A 115 -19.02 -6.24 -9.56
N GLU A 116 -18.98 -6.03 -8.25
CA GLU A 116 -20.11 -5.86 -7.35
C GLU A 116 -20.93 -4.61 -7.75
N TRP A 117 -20.30 -3.65 -8.44
CA TRP A 117 -20.95 -2.42 -8.87
C TRP A 117 -21.57 -2.52 -10.26
N ARG A 118 -21.52 -3.69 -10.93
CA ARG A 118 -22.01 -3.89 -12.30
C ARG A 118 -23.38 -3.26 -12.55
N ILE A 119 -24.37 -3.56 -11.70
CA ILE A 119 -25.74 -3.05 -11.86
C ILE A 119 -25.76 -1.52 -11.80
N ARG A 120 -25.13 -0.94 -10.76
CA ARG A 120 -25.05 0.52 -10.57
C ARG A 120 -24.32 1.20 -11.72
N TYR A 121 -23.24 0.60 -12.21
CA TYR A 121 -22.45 1.13 -13.33
C TYR A 121 -23.25 1.12 -14.64
N ILE A 122 -23.93 0.02 -14.97
CA ILE A 122 -24.78 -0.06 -16.17
C ILE A 122 -25.94 0.92 -16.09
N GLN A 123 -26.60 1.04 -14.93
CA GLN A 123 -27.67 2.03 -14.72
C GLN A 123 -27.17 3.47 -14.87
N ALA A 124 -25.96 3.75 -14.39
CA ALA A 124 -25.34 5.06 -14.53
C ALA A 124 -24.99 5.38 -16.00
N LEU A 125 -24.54 4.39 -16.78
CA LEU A 125 -24.36 4.54 -18.23
C LEU A 125 -25.69 4.82 -18.93
N GLY A 126 -26.75 4.05 -18.64
CA GLY A 126 -28.07 4.30 -19.21
C GLY A 126 -28.65 5.68 -18.85
N SER A 127 -28.36 6.18 -17.63
CA SER A 127 -28.70 7.56 -17.25
C SER A 127 -27.90 8.59 -18.06
N ALA A 128 -26.63 8.31 -18.33
CA ALA A 128 -25.76 9.16 -19.14
C ALA A 128 -26.21 9.23 -20.61
N ASP A 129 -26.80 8.16 -21.16
CA ASP A 129 -27.38 8.17 -22.52
C ASP A 129 -28.51 9.19 -22.66
N SER A 130 -29.24 9.47 -21.57
CA SER A 130 -30.25 10.53 -21.48
C SER A 130 -29.66 11.92 -21.15
N GLY A 131 -28.33 12.06 -21.11
CA GLY A 131 -27.61 13.30 -20.79
C GLY A 131 -27.37 13.55 -19.30
N ASN A 132 -27.77 12.63 -18.40
CA ASN A 132 -27.53 12.75 -16.97
C ASN A 132 -26.28 11.97 -16.52
N TYR A 133 -25.15 12.68 -16.48
CA TYR A 133 -23.85 12.09 -16.13
C TYR A 133 -23.58 12.01 -14.61
N THR A 134 -24.49 12.50 -13.76
CA THR A 134 -24.23 12.66 -12.31
C THR A 134 -23.88 11.33 -11.65
N SER A 135 -24.67 10.28 -11.92
CA SER A 135 -24.47 8.94 -11.38
C SER A 135 -23.17 8.31 -11.89
N LEU A 136 -22.84 8.53 -13.16
CA LEU A 136 -21.63 7.99 -13.80
C LEU A 136 -20.38 8.65 -13.20
N LEU A 137 -20.39 9.97 -13.04
CA LEU A 137 -19.32 10.70 -12.38
C LEU A 137 -19.14 10.28 -10.93
N GLY A 138 -20.24 10.04 -10.20
CA GLY A 138 -20.18 9.53 -8.83
C GLY A 138 -19.47 8.17 -8.76
N ILE A 139 -19.86 7.23 -9.62
CA ILE A 139 -19.25 5.88 -9.65
C ILE A 139 -17.78 5.92 -10.07
N ILE A 140 -17.45 6.65 -11.14
CA ILE A 140 -16.05 6.78 -11.59
C ILE A 140 -15.22 7.50 -10.52
N GLY A 141 -15.76 8.54 -9.90
CA GLY A 141 -15.08 9.27 -8.82
C GLY A 141 -14.80 8.37 -7.62
N LEU A 142 -15.75 7.51 -7.21
CA LEU A 142 -15.51 6.52 -6.15
C LEU A 142 -14.46 5.48 -6.55
N ALA A 143 -14.48 5.01 -7.80
CA ALA A 143 -13.49 4.05 -8.31
C ALA A 143 -12.07 4.65 -8.34
N VAL A 144 -11.94 5.92 -8.73
CA VAL A 144 -10.66 6.65 -8.68
C VAL A 144 -10.23 6.90 -7.23
N GLU A 145 -11.18 7.21 -6.34
CA GLU A 145 -10.90 7.39 -4.92
C GLU A 145 -10.29 6.12 -4.30
N GLN A 146 -10.86 4.95 -4.59
CA GLN A 146 -10.33 3.66 -4.13
C GLN A 146 -8.92 3.40 -4.68
N SER A 147 -8.70 3.65 -5.97
CA SER A 147 -7.36 3.52 -6.54
C SER A 147 -6.36 4.48 -5.91
N LEU A 148 -6.76 5.73 -5.62
CA LEU A 148 -5.90 6.68 -4.91
C LEU A 148 -5.52 6.16 -3.52
N ASP A 149 -6.47 5.57 -2.79
CA ASP A 149 -6.19 4.99 -1.48
C ASP A 149 -5.18 3.83 -1.56
N LEU A 150 -5.33 2.94 -2.55
CA LEU A 150 -4.36 1.85 -2.79
C LEU A 150 -2.96 2.39 -3.07
N TYR A 151 -2.85 3.43 -3.90
CA TYR A 151 -1.56 4.05 -4.19
C TYR A 151 -0.94 4.69 -2.95
N LEU A 152 -1.71 5.44 -2.17
CA LEU A 152 -1.22 6.11 -0.96
C LEU A 152 -0.75 5.09 0.08
N GLN A 153 -1.53 4.04 0.33
CA GLN A 153 -1.13 2.94 1.22
C GLN A 153 0.16 2.26 0.76
N ALA A 154 0.31 2.01 -0.54
CA ALA A 154 1.53 1.43 -1.07
C ALA A 154 2.75 2.35 -0.90
N CYS A 155 2.56 3.66 -1.07
CA CYS A 155 3.62 4.66 -0.84
C CYS A 155 4.02 4.73 0.63
N GLU A 156 3.05 4.83 1.54
CA GLU A 156 3.27 4.88 3.00
C GLU A 156 3.97 3.61 3.51
N ALA A 157 3.53 2.43 3.05
CA ALA A 157 4.16 1.16 3.42
C ALA A 157 5.63 1.08 2.97
N THR A 158 5.94 1.65 1.81
CA THR A 158 7.31 1.68 1.29
C THR A 158 8.18 2.66 2.07
N ALA A 159 7.67 3.86 2.34
CA ALA A 159 8.37 4.84 3.15
C ALA A 159 8.69 4.30 4.55
N ALA A 160 7.73 3.61 5.18
CA ALA A 160 7.96 2.94 6.46
C ALA A 160 9.04 1.85 6.36
N GLN A 161 9.05 1.05 5.29
CA GLN A 161 10.07 0.01 5.07
C GLN A 161 11.48 0.59 4.84
N GLU A 162 11.59 1.71 4.13
CA GLU A 162 12.86 2.43 3.89
C GLU A 162 13.38 3.14 5.15
N GLU A 163 12.51 3.41 6.11
CA GLU A 163 12.88 3.99 7.41
C GLU A 163 13.60 2.98 8.33
N TYR A 164 13.31 1.67 8.17
CA TYR A 164 14.04 0.61 8.87
C TYR A 164 15.43 0.42 8.28
N ARG A 165 16.45 0.83 9.02
CA ARG A 165 17.87 0.70 8.66
C ARG A 165 18.55 -0.33 9.53
N THR A 166 19.69 -0.85 9.07
CA THR A 166 20.47 -1.77 9.92
C THR A 166 21.01 -1.04 11.14
N LEU A 167 21.20 -1.75 12.25
CA LEU A 167 21.79 -1.15 13.46
C LEU A 167 23.18 -0.57 13.21
N ALA A 168 23.95 -1.14 12.27
CA ALA A 168 25.26 -0.63 11.89
C ALA A 168 25.19 0.73 11.17
N GLU A 169 24.23 0.89 10.25
CA GLU A 169 24.02 2.17 9.55
C GLU A 169 23.50 3.25 10.52
N LEU A 170 22.59 2.88 11.43
CA LEU A 170 22.10 3.80 12.46
C LEU A 170 23.19 4.21 13.45
N ALA A 171 24.04 3.27 13.84
CA ALA A 171 25.19 3.52 14.71
C ALA A 171 26.15 4.52 14.06
N ALA A 172 26.47 4.34 12.78
CA ALA A 172 27.30 5.27 12.03
C ALA A 172 26.65 6.67 11.92
N GLN A 173 25.35 6.74 11.65
CA GLN A 173 24.63 8.01 11.48
C GLN A 173 24.46 8.79 12.80
N LEU A 174 24.24 8.10 13.91
CA LEU A 174 24.01 8.70 15.23
C LEU A 174 25.30 8.79 16.07
N ALA A 175 26.46 8.47 15.48
CA ALA A 175 27.75 8.39 16.16
C ALA A 175 27.71 7.52 17.44
N MET A 176 27.07 6.35 17.34
CA MET A 176 26.92 5.38 18.42
C MET A 176 27.68 4.08 18.10
N ASP A 177 27.85 3.25 19.13
CA ASP A 177 28.35 1.89 18.98
C ASP A 177 27.24 0.94 18.46
N ALA A 178 27.53 0.23 17.38
CA ALA A 178 26.63 -0.75 16.77
C ALA A 178 26.37 -1.95 17.69
N ASP A 179 27.37 -2.35 18.49
CA ASP A 179 27.22 -3.46 19.43
C ASP A 179 26.29 -3.08 20.59
N TYR A 180 26.33 -1.81 21.01
CA TYR A 180 25.42 -1.28 22.02
C TYR A 180 23.96 -1.26 21.53
N LEU A 181 23.71 -0.83 20.30
CA LEU A 181 22.36 -0.93 19.71
C LEU A 181 21.91 -2.40 19.58
N GLY A 182 22.84 -3.30 19.23
CA GLY A 182 22.59 -4.74 19.15
C GLY A 182 22.21 -5.35 20.50
N LEU A 183 22.83 -4.91 21.60
CA LEU A 183 22.48 -5.31 22.96
C LEU A 183 21.06 -4.86 23.32
N LEU A 184 20.71 -3.60 23.03
CA LEU A 184 19.39 -3.05 23.34
C LEU A 184 18.27 -3.75 22.58
N ALA A 185 18.50 -4.08 21.31
CA ALA A 185 17.56 -4.86 20.51
C ALA A 185 17.31 -6.25 21.11
N ARG A 186 18.37 -6.96 21.53
CA ARG A 186 18.25 -8.29 22.18
C ARG A 186 17.57 -8.25 23.54
N GLN A 187 17.75 -7.16 24.29
CA GLN A 187 17.11 -6.95 25.58
C GLN A 187 15.65 -6.46 25.46
N GLY A 188 15.15 -6.24 24.25
CA GLY A 188 13.80 -5.71 24.00
C GLY A 188 13.61 -4.24 24.43
N ARG A 189 14.71 -3.51 24.65
CA ARG A 189 14.70 -2.10 25.08
C ARG A 189 14.72 -1.12 23.91
N LEU A 190 14.97 -1.62 22.71
CA LEU A 190 14.92 -0.89 21.45
C LEU A 190 13.92 -1.59 20.55
N ASP A 191 12.97 -0.83 20.01
CA ASP A 191 11.99 -1.30 19.03
C ASP A 191 12.73 -1.64 17.71
N ALA A 192 13.07 -2.92 17.57
CA ALA A 192 13.90 -3.45 16.50
C ALA A 192 13.35 -4.78 15.99
N ILE A 193 13.43 -4.99 14.68
CA ILE A 193 12.94 -6.18 13.99
C ILE A 193 14.15 -6.98 13.48
N LYS A 194 14.18 -8.27 13.75
CA LYS A 194 15.22 -9.17 13.22
C LYS A 194 14.80 -9.69 11.84
N ARG A 195 15.59 -9.44 10.81
CA ARG A 195 15.42 -10.03 9.47
C ARG A 195 16.68 -10.82 9.10
N GLY A 196 16.56 -12.15 9.12
CA GLY A 196 17.69 -13.07 8.95
C GLY A 196 18.71 -12.94 10.09
N SER A 197 19.98 -12.71 9.75
CA SER A 197 21.07 -12.52 10.73
C SER A 197 21.22 -11.07 11.21
N ARG A 198 20.47 -10.12 10.63
CA ARG A 198 20.62 -8.69 10.89
C ARG A 198 19.41 -8.11 11.62
N TRP A 199 19.69 -7.16 12.50
CA TRP A 199 18.67 -6.37 13.20
C TRP A 199 18.47 -5.03 12.50
N TYR A 200 17.22 -4.59 12.46
CA TYR A 200 16.78 -3.36 11.85
C TYR A 200 15.99 -2.55 12.86
N ALA A 201 16.19 -1.24 12.88
CA ALA A 201 15.42 -0.31 13.71
C ALA A 201 15.17 0.97 12.92
N THR A 202 14.30 1.84 13.42
CA THR A 202 14.14 3.20 12.89
C THR A 202 15.02 4.17 13.68
N ALA A 203 15.42 5.28 13.05
CA ALA A 203 16.16 6.33 13.75
C ALA A 203 15.34 6.91 14.93
N GLU A 204 14.03 7.02 14.75
CA GLU A 204 13.10 7.46 15.79
C GLU A 204 13.05 6.50 16.98
N ALA A 205 13.08 5.18 16.76
CA ALA A 205 13.15 4.19 17.85
C ALA A 205 14.41 4.37 18.72
N VAL A 206 15.56 4.62 18.08
CA VAL A 206 16.82 4.88 18.80
C VAL A 206 16.76 6.21 19.56
N GLN A 207 16.22 7.27 18.96
CA GLN A 207 16.06 8.58 19.60
C GLN A 207 15.07 8.53 20.77
N ARG A 208 13.95 7.81 20.64
CA ARG A 208 13.01 7.55 21.75
C ARG A 208 13.74 6.92 22.93
N TYR A 209 14.52 5.86 22.71
CA TYR A 209 15.35 5.26 23.76
C TYR A 209 16.34 6.26 24.37
N GLN A 210 17.02 7.08 23.56
CA GLN A 210 17.96 8.09 24.08
C GLN A 210 17.26 9.12 24.97
N THR A 211 16.09 9.60 24.58
CA THR A 211 15.31 10.57 25.36
C THR A 211 14.78 9.96 26.67
N GLU A 212 14.34 8.70 26.64
CA GLU A 212 13.95 7.95 27.84
C GLU A 212 15.15 7.66 28.77
N ALA A 213 16.29 7.28 28.21
CA ALA A 213 17.53 7.10 28.97
C ALA A 213 18.05 8.42 29.55
N ALA A 214 17.85 9.55 28.86
CA ALA A 214 18.15 10.88 29.38
C ALA A 214 17.17 11.31 30.49
N ARG A 215 15.89 10.94 30.40
CA ARG A 215 14.90 11.12 31.48
C ARG A 215 15.23 10.26 32.70
N GLY A 216 15.57 8.98 32.51
CA GLY A 216 15.97 8.06 33.58
C GLY A 216 17.31 8.41 34.26
N LYS A 217 18.16 9.25 33.62
CA LYS A 217 19.36 9.83 34.26
C LYS A 217 19.05 10.97 35.24
N ARG A 218 17.87 11.61 35.18
CA ARG A 218 17.49 12.68 36.15
C ARG A 218 17.00 12.14 37.50
N GLU A 219 16.69 10.85 37.61
CA GLU A 219 16.09 10.26 38.82
C GLU A 219 17.07 9.44 39.68
N ARG A 220 18.37 9.50 39.40
CA ARG A 220 19.40 8.90 40.27
C ARG A 220 20.20 9.97 41.01
N VAL A 221 19.63 10.46 42.12
CA VAL A 221 20.42 11.14 43.16
C VAL A 221 21.33 10.10 43.82
N PRO A 222 22.65 10.31 43.90
CA PRO A 222 23.56 9.30 44.43
C PRO A 222 23.66 9.38 45.96
N GLN A 223 23.22 8.35 46.68
CA GLN A 223 23.69 8.15 48.06
C GLN A 223 25.09 7.55 48.04
N ARG A 224 26.09 8.41 48.28
CA ARG A 224 27.43 8.02 48.73
C ARG A 224 27.37 7.72 50.23
N HIS A 225 27.81 6.54 50.65
CA HIS A 225 28.65 6.43 51.86
C HIS A 225 29.67 5.28 51.75
N ARG A 226 30.94 5.68 51.72
CA ARG A 226 32.15 4.96 52.18
C ARG A 226 32.01 4.77 53.72
N GLN A 227 32.61 3.83 54.45
CA GLN A 227 33.89 3.12 54.33
C GLN A 227 33.96 1.95 55.34
N ARG A 228 34.96 1.09 55.15
CA ARG A 228 35.39 -0.15 55.85
C ARG A 228 35.60 -0.07 57.38
N LYS A 229 35.50 -1.21 58.08
CA LYS A 229 36.62 -1.96 58.72
C LYS A 229 36.18 -3.27 59.40
N SER A 230 37.11 -4.23 59.45
CA SER A 230 37.00 -5.61 59.95
C SER A 230 36.96 -5.74 61.48
N THR A 231 36.34 -6.81 62.00
CA THR A 231 36.93 -7.69 63.06
C THR A 231 36.09 -8.95 63.32
N ASN A 232 36.80 -10.09 63.38
CA ASN A 232 36.62 -11.33 64.18
C ASN A 232 35.34 -12.19 64.19
N ILE A 233 35.56 -13.45 63.81
CA ILE A 233 34.92 -14.73 64.22
C ILE A 233 35.34 -15.01 65.69
N PRO A 234 34.54 -15.62 66.62
CA PRO A 234 34.18 -17.05 66.51
C PRO A 234 32.90 -17.63 67.16
N ASN A 235 32.50 -18.75 66.53
CA ASN A 235 32.01 -20.06 67.03
C ASN A 235 30.77 -20.25 67.94
N ALA A 236 30.12 -21.40 67.64
CA ALA A 236 29.30 -22.30 68.47
C ALA A 236 27.92 -21.76 68.87
N GLU A 237 26.81 -22.49 68.76
CA GLU A 237 26.54 -23.94 68.73
C GLU A 237 25.48 -24.30 67.68
#